data_AF-A0A2H2ZUC9-F1
#
_entry.id   AF-A0A2H2ZUC9-F1
#
_cell.length_a   1.000
_cell.length_b   1.000
_cell.length_c   1.000
_cell.angle_alpha   90.00
_cell.angle_beta   90.00
_cell.angle_gamma   90.00
#
_symmetry.space_group_name_H-M   'P 1'
#
loop_
_entity.id
_entity.type
_entity.pdbx_description
1 polymer ?
#
loop_
_entity_poly.entity_id
_entity_poly.type
_entity_poly.pdbx_seq_one_letter_code
_entity_poly.pdbx_strand_id
1 'polypeptide(L)'
;MTPQPDHDPDRLPSRRTAISEPDEISAASGPPDTAHGPRANGQIGRQRTGSSSRSRRPFPASLIPSRTSRLVISKTWKRLLPGRGLRANKAATARSRAKDSLQDASTRHSGIHQGTQVPSRLGIVELGKYAHEDEMPAWLVRLLETKGELRAGGVVPVLQQLLEMSTRTEYAYLCHPGVQHVAKLRKEGAFCGYRNIQVLCSHLIGTRATGWEQLGSDIPSVFQIQDLIETAWDRGFNARGRAETGGIKGTRKYIGTPEAQAFFASMGFPCSVQAFKASSDDDDAVGRLLCAVERYFQQGAVDCMDRKVRCTSLPPIYLQRPNHSLTIVGLEKHKGGHVHLLVFDPEFQGSNTVVRLAGKVTPRRQSKVTRLLEPYRRSATHLERFKQFEVL
;
A
#
# COMPACT_ATOMS: atom_id res chain seq x y z
N MET A 1 -34.49 7.41 -65.63
CA MET A 1 -34.32 8.66 -64.86
C MET A 1 -34.36 8.28 -63.39
N THR A 2 -33.17 8.18 -62.83
CA THR A 2 -32.85 7.77 -61.46
C THR A 2 -31.40 8.19 -61.28
N PRO A 3 -31.04 9.00 -60.27
CA PRO A 3 -29.64 9.22 -59.96
C PRO A 3 -29.25 8.52 -58.66
N GLN A 4 -28.09 7.88 -58.73
CA GLN A 4 -27.24 7.45 -57.63
C GLN A 4 -25.79 7.73 -58.08
N PRO A 5 -24.77 7.50 -57.23
CA PRO A 5 -24.22 8.35 -56.16
C PRO A 5 -22.81 8.86 -56.55
N ASP A 6 -22.10 9.60 -55.67
CA ASP A 6 -20.62 9.54 -55.67
C ASP A 6 -19.92 10.04 -54.40
N HIS A 7 -18.68 9.55 -54.28
CA HIS A 7 -17.79 9.33 -53.14
C HIS A 7 -16.89 10.52 -52.70
N ASP A 8 -16.41 10.40 -51.45
CA ASP A 8 -15.19 10.92 -50.73
C ASP A 8 -13.85 10.89 -51.55
N PRO A 9 -12.60 11.28 -51.09
CA PRO A 9 -12.07 12.00 -49.89
C PRO A 9 -10.89 13.00 -50.16
N ASP A 10 -10.29 13.52 -49.07
CA ASP A 10 -8.90 14.04 -48.88
C ASP A 10 -8.45 15.43 -49.41
N ARG A 11 -8.16 16.36 -48.46
CA ARG A 11 -6.87 17.12 -48.41
C ARG A 11 -6.71 17.99 -47.15
N LEU A 12 -5.69 17.67 -46.34
CA LEU A 12 -4.99 18.61 -45.45
C LEU A 12 -4.21 19.65 -46.28
N PRO A 13 -3.89 20.82 -45.70
CA PRO A 13 -2.49 21.01 -45.31
C PRO A 13 -2.27 21.69 -43.95
N SER A 14 -1.15 21.29 -43.35
CA SER A 14 -0.44 21.96 -42.26
C SER A 14 0.20 23.27 -42.73
N ARG A 15 0.10 24.34 -41.93
CA ARG A 15 1.14 25.39 -41.91
C ARG A 15 1.28 26.03 -40.53
N ARG A 16 2.51 25.92 -40.01
CA ARG A 16 3.08 26.66 -38.89
C ARG A 16 3.06 28.17 -39.17
N THR A 17 2.81 28.97 -38.15
CA THR A 17 3.53 30.24 -37.92
C THR A 17 3.51 30.59 -36.43
N ALA A 18 4.70 30.90 -35.93
CA ALA A 18 5.00 31.43 -34.61
C ALA A 18 4.64 32.90 -34.50
N ILE A 19 4.18 33.32 -33.31
CA ILE A 19 4.05 34.73 -32.85
C ILE A 19 4.24 34.64 -31.32
N SER A 20 5.47 34.75 -30.81
CA SER A 20 6.14 35.96 -30.30
C SER A 20 5.53 36.50 -29.00
N GLU A 21 6.33 36.41 -27.92
CA GLU A 21 6.20 37.17 -26.67
C GLU A 21 6.27 38.68 -26.91
N PRO A 22 5.86 39.48 -25.90
CA PRO A 22 6.77 40.53 -25.47
C PRO A 22 6.94 40.62 -23.94
N ASP A 23 8.22 40.68 -23.56
CA ASP A 23 8.91 41.67 -22.72
C ASP A 23 8.42 42.03 -21.30
N GLU A 24 9.25 41.59 -20.36
CA GLU A 24 9.95 42.35 -19.31
C GLU A 24 9.42 43.75 -18.90
N ILE A 25 9.15 43.89 -17.59
CA ILE A 25 9.55 45.07 -16.82
C ILE A 25 10.28 44.59 -15.56
N SER A 26 11.45 45.21 -15.36
CA SER A 26 12.49 44.94 -14.37
C SER A 26 12.28 45.70 -13.04
N ALA A 27 13.12 45.33 -12.08
CA ALA A 27 13.68 46.12 -10.97
C ALA A 27 12.99 46.13 -9.59
N ALA A 28 13.60 45.34 -8.69
CA ALA A 28 14.29 45.74 -7.46
C ALA A 28 13.61 46.70 -6.45
N SER A 29 13.55 46.29 -5.18
CA SER A 29 14.43 46.78 -4.08
C SER A 29 13.92 46.34 -2.69
N GLY A 30 14.87 45.99 -1.81
CA GLY A 30 14.65 45.65 -0.40
C GLY A 30 14.73 46.88 0.56
N PRO A 31 14.92 46.66 1.88
CA PRO A 31 14.06 47.18 2.96
C PRO A 31 14.65 48.41 3.70
N PRO A 32 14.07 48.82 4.86
CA PRO A 32 14.68 48.37 6.13
C PRO A 32 13.74 48.17 7.34
N ASP A 33 14.36 47.57 8.37
CA ASP A 33 13.94 47.32 9.75
C ASP A 33 13.36 48.52 10.53
N THR A 34 12.56 48.22 11.57
CA THR A 34 12.71 48.85 12.90
C THR A 34 12.24 47.92 14.02
N ALA A 35 13.09 47.82 15.04
CA ALA A 35 12.87 47.12 16.30
C ALA A 35 12.10 47.98 17.31
N HIS A 36 11.40 47.35 18.26
CA HIS A 36 11.35 47.75 19.69
C HIS A 36 10.58 46.71 20.54
N GLY A 37 11.28 46.07 21.49
CA GLY A 37 10.72 45.75 22.82
C GLY A 37 10.98 46.92 23.79
N PRO A 38 10.83 46.80 25.15
CA PRO A 38 10.64 45.58 25.96
C PRO A 38 9.72 45.74 27.23
N ARG A 39 9.77 44.71 28.11
CA ARG A 39 9.43 44.62 29.57
C ARG A 39 7.97 44.27 29.93
N ALA A 40 7.67 43.14 30.61
CA ALA A 40 8.09 42.58 31.91
C ALA A 40 7.36 43.18 33.13
N ASN A 41 6.50 42.41 33.81
CA ASN A 41 6.67 41.87 35.17
C ASN A 41 5.31 41.49 35.80
N GLY A 42 5.30 40.43 36.64
CA GLY A 42 4.20 40.20 37.58
C GLY A 42 4.02 38.75 38.04
N GLN A 43 4.86 38.32 39.00
CA GLN A 43 4.70 37.10 39.80
C GLN A 43 3.42 37.07 40.65
N ILE A 44 3.04 35.86 41.06
CA ILE A 44 2.65 35.34 42.40
C ILE A 44 1.60 34.23 42.18
N GLY A 45 1.60 33.04 42.78
CA GLY A 45 2.37 32.49 43.89
C GLY A 45 2.07 30.98 44.03
N ARG A 46 2.92 30.32 44.81
CA ARG A 46 2.93 28.90 45.18
C ARG A 46 1.63 28.45 45.88
N GLN A 47 1.26 27.17 45.72
CA GLN A 47 1.18 26.25 46.86
C GLN A 47 1.21 24.77 46.45
N ARG A 48 1.90 23.98 47.29
CA ARG A 48 2.15 22.54 47.26
C ARG A 48 1.08 21.80 48.06
N THR A 49 0.66 20.63 47.57
CA THR A 49 0.44 19.36 48.31
C THR A 49 0.50 18.26 47.22
N GLY A 50 1.23 17.14 47.29
CA GLY A 50 1.48 16.24 48.41
C GLY A 50 1.10 14.82 47.96
N SER A 51 2.07 14.11 47.38
CA SER A 51 2.24 12.66 47.13
C SER A 51 1.07 11.67 47.29
N SER A 52 0.94 10.74 46.33
CA SER A 52 1.19 9.31 46.61
C SER A 52 1.49 8.53 45.32
N SER A 53 2.61 7.84 45.36
CA SER A 53 3.22 6.98 44.35
C SER A 53 2.53 5.63 44.17
N ARG A 54 2.46 5.14 42.92
CA ARG A 54 2.65 3.71 42.63
C ARG A 54 3.38 3.55 41.29
N SER A 55 4.66 3.17 41.41
CA SER A 55 5.54 2.88 40.29
C SER A 55 5.10 1.60 39.57
N ARG A 56 5.08 1.63 38.23
CA ARG A 56 5.36 0.45 37.41
C ARG A 56 6.54 0.78 36.50
N ARG A 57 7.52 -0.13 36.54
CA ARG A 57 8.90 0.02 36.07
C ARG A 57 8.96 0.18 34.54
N PRO A 58 9.93 0.96 34.01
CA PRO A 58 10.28 0.93 32.60
C PRO A 58 11.08 -0.34 32.26
N PHE A 59 10.80 -0.93 31.10
CA PHE A 59 11.56 -2.05 30.53
C PHE A 59 13.02 -1.65 30.27
N PRO A 60 14.00 -2.57 30.43
CA PRO A 60 15.40 -2.23 30.22
C PRO A 60 15.71 -2.17 28.72
N ALA A 61 16.03 -0.97 28.25
CA ALA A 61 16.73 -0.74 26.99
C ALA A 61 18.22 -1.08 27.19
N SER A 62 18.61 -2.33 26.95
CA SER A 62 20.02 -2.69 26.77
C SER A 62 20.11 -4.13 26.28
N LEU A 63 20.52 -4.32 25.03
CA LEU A 63 21.40 -5.38 24.51
C LEU A 63 21.49 -5.22 22.98
N ILE A 64 22.11 -4.12 22.54
CA ILE A 64 22.62 -3.99 21.18
C ILE A 64 24.14 -4.20 21.29
N PRO A 65 24.72 -5.26 20.71
CA PRO A 65 26.15 -5.31 20.53
C PRO A 65 26.54 -4.23 19.52
N SER A 66 27.19 -3.17 20.00
CA SER A 66 27.96 -2.26 19.16
C SER A 66 29.08 -3.06 18.49
N ARG A 67 28.96 -3.33 17.19
CA ARG A 67 30.11 -3.78 16.39
C ARG A 67 30.00 -3.28 14.96
N THR A 68 30.82 -2.27 14.68
CA THR A 68 31.38 -2.02 13.35
C THR A 68 32.08 -3.29 12.86
N SER A 69 31.53 -3.96 11.85
CA SER A 69 32.26 -4.96 11.09
C SER A 69 32.11 -4.69 9.60
N ARG A 70 33.25 -4.40 8.97
CA ARG A 70 33.44 -4.34 7.52
C ARG A 70 32.80 -5.56 6.87
N LEU A 71 32.05 -5.31 5.80
CA LEU A 71 31.54 -6.33 4.91
C LEU A 71 32.71 -7.11 4.30
N VAL A 72 32.95 -8.34 4.77
CA VAL A 72 33.84 -9.29 4.10
C VAL A 72 33.02 -9.98 3.03
N ILE A 73 33.33 -9.65 1.78
CA ILE A 73 32.76 -10.25 0.57
C ILE A 73 33.21 -11.71 0.51
N SER A 74 32.33 -12.66 0.77
CA SER A 74 32.60 -14.08 0.51
C SER A 74 32.54 -14.33 -1.00
N LYS A 75 33.72 -14.31 -1.62
CA LYS A 75 33.99 -14.76 -2.98
C LYS A 75 33.98 -16.28 -3.03
N THR A 76 32.94 -16.93 -3.53
CA THR A 76 33.06 -18.34 -3.98
C THR A 76 31.97 -18.74 -4.97
N TRP A 77 31.95 -18.18 -6.19
CA TRP A 77 31.42 -18.91 -7.35
C TRP A 77 32.22 -18.53 -8.61
N LYS A 78 33.26 -19.33 -8.90
CA LYS A 78 33.95 -19.39 -10.20
C LYS A 78 34.35 -20.83 -10.48
N ARG A 79 34.02 -21.28 -11.70
CA ARG A 79 34.37 -22.54 -12.38
C ARG A 79 33.45 -23.70 -11.95
N LEU A 80 32.72 -24.36 -12.85
CA LEU A 80 33.18 -24.98 -14.10
C LEU A 80 32.07 -24.97 -15.17
N LEU A 81 32.43 -24.57 -16.39
CA LEU A 81 31.85 -25.06 -17.63
C LEU A 81 32.83 -26.10 -18.19
N PRO A 82 32.34 -27.14 -18.89
CA PRO A 82 32.64 -27.17 -20.32
C PRO A 82 31.45 -27.55 -21.21
N GLY A 83 31.31 -26.76 -22.27
CA GLY A 83 31.13 -27.11 -23.69
C GLY A 83 30.39 -28.39 -24.13
N ARG A 84 29.39 -28.14 -24.98
CA ARG A 84 29.05 -28.80 -26.28
C ARG A 84 28.94 -30.33 -26.37
N GLY A 85 27.81 -30.78 -26.91
CA GLY A 85 27.73 -32.04 -27.67
C GLY A 85 26.31 -32.39 -28.11
N LEU A 86 26.09 -32.43 -29.43
CA LEU A 86 24.85 -32.86 -30.08
C LEU A 86 24.58 -34.36 -29.90
N ARG A 87 23.30 -34.79 -29.89
CA ARG A 87 22.63 -35.60 -30.94
C ARG A 87 21.45 -36.40 -30.41
N ALA A 88 20.48 -36.58 -31.30
CA ALA A 88 19.22 -37.30 -31.15
C ALA A 88 19.39 -38.82 -30.99
N ASN A 89 18.36 -39.47 -30.43
CA ASN A 89 17.74 -40.63 -31.08
C ASN A 89 16.29 -40.85 -30.61
N LYS A 90 15.43 -41.08 -31.60
CA LYS A 90 14.08 -41.65 -31.48
C LYS A 90 14.20 -43.15 -31.18
N ALA A 91 13.27 -43.69 -30.39
CA ALA A 91 12.64 -44.97 -30.68
C ALA A 91 11.27 -45.02 -29.99
N ALA A 92 10.29 -45.52 -30.74
CA ALA A 92 8.88 -45.60 -30.41
C ALA A 92 8.53 -46.99 -29.82
N THR A 93 7.23 -47.25 -29.72
CA THR A 93 6.48 -48.50 -29.42
C THR A 93 6.39 -48.91 -27.95
N ALA A 94 5.27 -49.40 -27.42
CA ALA A 94 3.90 -49.55 -27.90
C ALA A 94 2.98 -49.83 -26.69
N ARG A 95 1.68 -49.73 -26.96
CA ARG A 95 0.50 -49.95 -26.09
C ARG A 95 0.51 -51.27 -25.30
N SER A 96 -0.11 -51.26 -24.12
CA SER A 96 -1.18 -52.20 -23.79
C SER A 96 -2.16 -51.59 -22.78
N ARG A 97 -3.46 -51.75 -23.09
CA ARG A 97 -4.60 -51.58 -22.17
C ARG A 97 -4.88 -52.96 -21.58
N ALA A 98 -5.16 -53.04 -20.29
CA ALA A 98 -6.07 -54.05 -19.74
C ALA A 98 -6.78 -53.45 -18.53
N LYS A 99 -8.12 -53.52 -18.57
CA LYS A 99 -9.02 -53.36 -17.42
C LYS A 99 -8.82 -54.58 -16.52
N ASP A 100 -8.93 -54.39 -15.21
CA ASP A 100 -9.76 -55.29 -14.42
C ASP A 100 -10.38 -54.55 -13.24
N SER A 101 -11.60 -54.95 -12.95
CA SER A 101 -12.49 -54.44 -11.91
C SER A 101 -12.50 -55.49 -10.81
N LEU A 102 -12.54 -55.10 -9.53
CA LEU A 102 -13.47 -55.66 -8.54
C LEU A 102 -13.25 -54.99 -7.18
N GLN A 103 -14.38 -54.86 -6.49
CA GLN A 103 -14.59 -54.31 -5.17
C GLN A 103 -14.01 -55.23 -4.10
N ASP A 104 -13.52 -54.66 -3.00
CA ASP A 104 -13.82 -55.23 -1.69
C ASP A 104 -13.85 -54.14 -0.60
N ALA A 105 -14.81 -54.30 0.30
CA ALA A 105 -15.15 -53.36 1.35
C ALA A 105 -14.80 -53.94 2.74
N SER A 106 -14.65 -53.03 3.72
CA SER A 106 -14.42 -53.29 5.15
C SER A 106 -12.94 -53.56 5.50
N THR A 107 -12.32 -53.00 6.55
CA THR A 107 -12.82 -52.63 7.87
C THR A 107 -11.91 -51.54 8.49
N ARG A 108 -12.52 -50.65 9.27
CA ARG A 108 -11.89 -49.55 9.99
C ARG A 108 -10.92 -50.04 11.08
N HIS A 109 -9.74 -49.43 11.15
CA HIS A 109 -9.01 -49.26 12.41
C HIS A 109 -8.58 -47.80 12.56
N SER A 110 -9.18 -47.15 13.54
CA SER A 110 -8.90 -45.78 13.97
C SER A 110 -7.57 -45.74 14.73
N GLY A 111 -6.48 -45.43 14.03
CA GLY A 111 -5.25 -44.94 14.64
C GLY A 111 -5.32 -43.42 14.72
N ILE A 112 -5.48 -42.87 15.93
CA ILE A 112 -5.29 -41.44 16.19
C ILE A 112 -3.81 -41.13 16.03
N HIS A 113 -3.39 -40.85 14.80
CA HIS A 113 -2.17 -40.12 14.55
C HIS A 113 -2.51 -38.64 14.68
N GLN A 114 -2.13 -38.04 15.81
CA GLN A 114 -1.81 -36.61 15.86
C GLN A 114 -0.58 -36.39 14.97
N GLY A 115 -0.79 -36.45 13.66
CA GLY A 115 0.18 -35.99 12.69
C GLY A 115 0.21 -34.48 12.82
N THR A 116 1.36 -33.94 13.22
CA THR A 116 1.72 -32.55 12.98
C THR A 116 1.51 -32.32 11.48
N GLN A 117 0.36 -31.75 11.08
CA GLN A 117 0.13 -31.40 9.70
C GLN A 117 1.20 -30.38 9.33
N VAL A 118 2.20 -30.83 8.58
CA VAL A 118 3.16 -29.93 7.95
C VAL A 118 2.32 -28.93 7.18
N PRO A 119 2.41 -27.61 7.47
CA PRO A 119 1.59 -26.63 6.79
C PRO A 119 1.79 -26.78 5.29
N SER A 120 0.71 -27.08 4.56
CA SER A 120 0.77 -27.20 3.11
C SER A 120 1.18 -25.86 2.53
N ARG A 121 2.19 -25.86 1.66
CA ARG A 121 2.65 -24.64 0.96
C ARG A 121 1.49 -24.05 0.14
N LEU A 122 1.31 -22.74 0.22
CA LEU A 122 0.32 -22.01 -0.55
C LEU A 122 0.64 -22.01 -2.04
N GLY A 123 -0.38 -21.76 -2.86
CA GLY A 123 -0.31 -21.84 -4.31
C GLY A 123 -0.28 -20.48 -5.00
N ILE A 124 -0.51 -20.53 -6.30
CA ILE A 124 -0.57 -19.35 -7.18
C ILE A 124 -1.73 -18.41 -6.82
N VAL A 125 -2.81 -18.94 -6.22
CA VAL A 125 -3.99 -18.16 -5.84
C VAL A 125 -3.64 -17.16 -4.73
N GLU A 126 -2.86 -17.60 -3.73
CA GLU A 126 -2.52 -16.77 -2.58
C GLU A 126 -1.23 -15.98 -2.81
N LEU A 127 -0.20 -16.61 -3.38
CA LEU A 127 1.15 -16.01 -3.53
C LEU A 127 1.36 -15.35 -4.90
N GLY A 128 0.37 -15.40 -5.78
CA GLY A 128 0.43 -14.86 -7.13
C GLY A 128 1.26 -15.71 -8.08
N LYS A 129 1.48 -15.20 -9.30
CA LYS A 129 2.21 -15.89 -10.38
C LYS A 129 3.66 -16.29 -10.04
N TYR A 130 4.21 -15.79 -8.94
CA TYR A 130 5.57 -16.07 -8.48
C TYR A 130 5.59 -16.94 -7.22
N ALA A 131 4.50 -17.66 -6.91
CA ALA A 131 4.36 -18.52 -5.75
C ALA A 131 5.53 -19.48 -5.51
N HIS A 132 6.10 -20.01 -6.59
CA HIS A 132 7.19 -20.99 -6.55
C HIS A 132 8.54 -20.39 -6.97
N GLU A 133 8.65 -19.06 -7.01
CA GLU A 133 9.93 -18.40 -7.28
C GLU A 133 10.86 -18.54 -6.07
N ASP A 134 12.08 -19.01 -6.32
CA ASP A 134 13.14 -19.06 -5.31
C ASP A 134 13.90 -17.72 -5.25
N GLU A 135 14.15 -17.09 -6.39
CA GLU A 135 14.83 -15.79 -6.48
C GLU A 135 14.29 -14.97 -7.65
N MET A 136 14.10 -13.67 -7.43
CA MET A 136 13.71 -12.72 -8.46
C MET A 136 14.88 -12.42 -9.40
N PRO A 137 14.63 -12.03 -10.66
CA PRO A 137 15.72 -11.83 -11.61
C PRO A 137 16.60 -10.64 -11.23
N ALA A 138 17.93 -10.78 -11.41
CA ALA A 138 18.92 -9.77 -11.03
C ALA A 138 18.68 -8.36 -11.62
N TRP A 139 18.04 -8.27 -12.79
CA TRP A 139 17.69 -6.96 -13.36
C TRP A 139 16.64 -6.22 -12.51
N LEU A 140 15.72 -6.95 -11.88
CA LEU A 140 14.69 -6.40 -11.02
C LEU A 140 15.28 -6.01 -9.67
N VAL A 141 16.19 -6.84 -9.13
CA VAL A 141 16.94 -6.48 -7.92
C VAL A 141 17.63 -5.14 -8.12
N ARG A 142 18.42 -5.00 -9.19
CA ARG A 142 19.09 -3.73 -9.53
C ARG A 142 18.11 -2.58 -9.72
N LEU A 143 16.95 -2.83 -10.33
CA LEU A 143 15.92 -1.80 -10.50
C LEU A 143 15.40 -1.30 -9.15
N LEU A 144 15.07 -2.21 -8.23
CA LEU A 144 14.57 -1.88 -6.90
C LEU A 144 15.64 -1.20 -6.04
N GLU A 145 16.89 -1.64 -6.10
CA GLU A 145 18.01 -1.01 -5.38
C GLU A 145 18.30 0.40 -5.91
N THR A 146 18.25 0.59 -7.23
CA THR A 146 18.63 1.88 -7.86
C THR A 146 17.49 2.90 -7.83
N LYS A 147 16.24 2.46 -8.00
CA LYS A 147 15.08 3.35 -8.14
C LYS A 147 14.15 3.34 -6.93
N GLY A 148 14.19 2.33 -6.08
CA GLY A 148 13.33 2.19 -4.91
C GLY A 148 11.85 2.12 -5.28
N GLU A 149 11.15 3.23 -5.07
CA GLU A 149 9.72 3.44 -5.32
C GLU A 149 9.44 4.81 -5.92
N LEU A 150 8.23 4.96 -6.44
CA LEU A 150 7.67 6.27 -6.72
C LEU A 150 6.92 6.77 -5.48
N ARG A 151 7.44 7.84 -4.85
CA ARG A 151 6.78 8.50 -3.72
C ARG A 151 6.12 9.81 -4.17
N ALA A 152 4.94 10.09 -3.62
CA ALA A 152 4.24 11.36 -3.78
C ALA A 152 3.72 11.84 -2.42
N GLY A 153 4.33 12.91 -1.91
CA GLY A 153 3.84 13.65 -0.74
C GLY A 153 2.76 14.67 -1.12
N GLY A 154 2.03 15.18 -0.13
CA GLY A 154 1.01 16.23 -0.34
C GLY A 154 -0.26 15.77 -1.05
N VAL A 155 -0.41 14.46 -1.30
CA VAL A 155 -1.59 13.91 -1.99
C VAL A 155 -2.84 14.06 -1.12
N VAL A 156 -2.78 13.74 0.18
CA VAL A 156 -3.94 13.89 1.09
C VAL A 156 -4.43 15.36 1.19
N PRO A 157 -3.55 16.36 1.38
CA PRO A 157 -3.95 17.78 1.28
C PRO A 157 -4.60 18.15 -0.06
N VAL A 158 -4.11 17.60 -1.17
CA VAL A 158 -4.70 17.84 -2.49
C VAL A 158 -6.07 17.17 -2.63
N LEU A 159 -6.27 15.97 -2.07
CA LEU A 159 -7.58 15.34 -2.00
C LEU A 159 -8.55 16.19 -1.18
N GLN A 160 -8.11 16.73 -0.05
CA GLN A 160 -8.91 17.66 0.76
C GLN A 160 -9.39 18.85 -0.08
N GLN A 161 -8.48 19.54 -0.77
CA GLN A 161 -8.81 20.68 -1.63
C GLN A 161 -9.83 20.29 -2.72
N LEU A 162 -9.61 19.16 -3.40
CA LEU A 162 -10.49 18.70 -4.47
C LEU A 162 -11.88 18.29 -3.97
N LEU A 163 -11.97 17.64 -2.82
CA LEU A 163 -13.23 17.25 -2.19
C LEU A 163 -14.01 18.48 -1.70
N GLU A 164 -13.32 19.49 -1.18
CA GLU A 164 -13.94 20.76 -0.80
C GLU A 164 -14.57 21.44 -2.03
N MET A 165 -13.88 21.43 -3.17
CA MET A 165 -14.40 21.99 -4.43
C MET A 165 -15.49 21.15 -5.09
N SER A 166 -15.58 19.84 -4.80
CA SER A 166 -16.50 18.92 -5.46
C SER A 166 -17.95 19.19 -5.04
N THR A 167 -18.83 19.49 -6.00
CA THR A 167 -20.26 19.74 -5.71
C THR A 167 -21.04 18.48 -5.35
N ARG A 168 -20.50 17.30 -5.70
CA ARG A 168 -21.08 15.97 -5.44
C ARG A 168 -20.85 15.50 -4.02
N THR A 169 -19.74 15.92 -3.41
CA THR A 169 -19.35 15.54 -2.04
C THR A 169 -20.32 16.17 -1.05
N GLU A 170 -20.98 15.35 -0.25
CA GLU A 170 -21.74 15.77 0.91
C GLU A 170 -20.79 15.98 2.08
N TYR A 171 -20.02 14.94 2.40
CA TYR A 171 -18.89 15.02 3.31
C TYR A 171 -17.81 14.01 2.97
N ALA A 172 -16.62 14.19 3.53
CA ALA A 172 -15.55 13.23 3.44
C ALA A 172 -14.71 13.19 4.71
N TYR A 173 -14.07 12.05 4.96
CA TYR A 173 -13.03 11.86 5.95
C TYR A 173 -11.70 11.58 5.27
N LEU A 174 -10.61 12.06 5.88
CA LEU A 174 -9.25 11.77 5.43
C LEU A 174 -8.37 11.38 6.62
N CYS A 175 -7.44 10.45 6.40
CA CYS A 175 -6.34 10.13 7.30
C CYS A 175 -5.39 11.32 7.48
N HIS A 176 -4.33 11.14 8.27
CA HIS A 176 -3.32 12.16 8.52
C HIS A 176 -2.75 12.77 7.21
N PRO A 177 -2.64 14.11 7.11
CA PRO A 177 -2.24 14.79 5.86
C PRO A 177 -0.80 14.47 5.42
N GLY A 178 0.06 14.00 6.33
CA GLY A 178 1.45 13.64 6.05
C GLY A 178 1.64 12.30 5.34
N VAL A 179 0.59 11.49 5.15
CA VAL A 179 0.70 10.18 4.48
C VAL A 179 1.13 10.37 3.03
N GLN A 180 2.19 9.65 2.64
CA GLN A 180 2.72 9.66 1.28
C GLN A 180 2.12 8.52 0.46
N HIS A 181 1.80 8.77 -0.81
CA HIS A 181 1.48 7.70 -1.72
C HIS A 181 2.76 7.03 -2.23
N VAL A 182 2.84 5.71 -2.12
CA VAL A 182 3.94 4.90 -2.61
C VAL A 182 3.43 3.96 -3.70
N ALA A 183 3.94 4.13 -4.92
CA ALA A 183 3.53 3.36 -6.09
C ALA A 183 4.66 2.49 -6.64
N LYS A 184 4.26 1.41 -7.31
CA LYS A 184 5.16 0.48 -8.00
C LYS A 184 5.85 1.17 -9.17
N LEU A 185 7.09 0.77 -9.42
CA LEU A 185 7.81 1.06 -10.65
C LEU A 185 7.19 0.31 -11.84
N ARG A 186 7.42 0.81 -13.05
CA ARG A 186 6.99 0.12 -14.27
C ARG A 186 7.73 -1.21 -14.40
N LYS A 187 7.00 -2.30 -14.72
CA LYS A 187 7.49 -3.69 -14.84
C LYS A 187 7.96 -4.35 -13.53
N GLU A 188 7.83 -3.70 -12.37
CA GLU A 188 8.22 -4.27 -11.08
C GLU A 188 7.38 -5.51 -10.71
N GLY A 189 6.08 -5.50 -11.01
CA GLY A 189 5.20 -6.64 -10.81
C GLY A 189 4.53 -6.69 -9.43
N ALA A 190 4.88 -7.69 -8.63
CA ALA A 190 4.04 -8.30 -7.60
C ALA A 190 4.28 -7.76 -6.17
N PHE A 191 4.24 -6.44 -6.01
CA PHE A 191 4.66 -5.79 -4.76
C PHE A 191 3.60 -4.88 -4.09
N CYS A 192 2.31 -5.01 -4.45
CA CYS A 192 1.27 -4.13 -3.88
C CYS A 192 1.22 -4.16 -2.34
N GLY A 193 1.26 -5.33 -1.71
CA GLY A 193 1.29 -5.44 -0.24
C GLY A 193 2.47 -4.70 0.40
N TYR A 194 3.66 -4.85 -0.17
CA TYR A 194 4.87 -4.16 0.29
C TYR A 194 4.75 -2.64 0.13
N ARG A 195 4.22 -2.15 -0.99
CA ARG A 195 3.99 -0.71 -1.20
C ARG A 195 2.96 -0.14 -0.22
N ASN A 196 1.92 -0.90 0.12
CA ASN A 196 0.95 -0.49 1.14
C ASN A 196 1.57 -0.45 2.54
N ILE A 197 2.43 -1.41 2.91
CA ILE A 197 3.24 -1.31 4.15
C ILE A 197 4.08 -0.03 4.15
N GLN A 198 4.69 0.34 3.02
CA GLN A 198 5.44 1.59 2.89
C GLN A 198 4.56 2.84 3.09
N VAL A 199 3.33 2.85 2.59
CA VAL A 199 2.36 3.94 2.84
C VAL A 199 2.06 4.06 4.33
N LEU A 200 1.78 2.95 5.03
CA LEU A 200 1.55 2.96 6.48
C LEU A 200 2.80 3.41 7.26
N CYS A 201 4.00 2.97 6.85
CA CYS A 201 5.27 3.44 7.44
C CYS A 201 5.46 4.95 7.28
N SER A 202 5.02 5.53 6.15
CA SER A 202 5.10 6.99 5.95
C SER A 202 4.31 7.76 7.01
N HIS A 203 3.18 7.22 7.47
CA HIS A 203 2.43 7.78 8.58
C HIS A 203 3.24 7.69 9.88
N LEU A 204 3.68 6.48 10.26
CA LEU A 204 4.38 6.23 11.52
C LEU A 204 5.64 7.09 11.67
N ILE A 205 6.44 7.19 10.61
CA ILE A 205 7.64 8.03 10.57
C ILE A 205 7.25 9.51 10.60
N GLY A 206 6.28 9.93 9.78
CA GLY A 206 5.86 11.32 9.67
C GLY A 206 5.26 11.88 10.96
N THR A 207 4.57 11.05 11.75
CA THR A 207 4.00 11.43 13.04
C THR A 207 4.92 11.15 14.22
N ARG A 208 6.08 10.51 14.00
CA ARG A 208 6.96 10.00 15.05
C ARG A 208 6.20 9.16 16.08
N ALA A 209 5.33 8.28 15.60
CA ALA A 209 4.56 7.36 16.45
C ALA A 209 5.51 6.56 17.36
N THR A 210 5.10 6.27 18.59
CA THR A 210 5.96 5.52 19.53
C THR A 210 6.54 4.26 18.89
N GLY A 211 7.87 4.15 18.86
CA GLY A 211 8.57 3.02 18.26
C GLY A 211 8.93 3.18 16.77
N TRP A 212 8.62 4.33 16.14
CA TRP A 212 8.95 4.62 14.74
C TRP A 212 10.45 4.47 14.43
N GLU A 213 11.32 4.67 15.42
CA GLU A 213 12.78 4.55 15.27
C GLU A 213 13.22 3.17 14.78
N GLN A 214 12.40 2.13 15.05
CA GLN A 214 12.64 0.76 14.58
C GLN A 214 12.54 0.63 13.05
N LEU A 215 11.83 1.54 12.38
CA LEU A 215 11.74 1.60 10.92
C LEU A 215 12.98 2.23 10.28
N GLY A 216 13.83 2.88 11.09
CA GLY A 216 14.98 3.65 10.64
C GLY A 216 14.63 5.10 10.29
N SER A 217 15.54 5.77 9.55
CA SER A 217 15.41 7.18 9.20
C SER A 217 14.55 7.45 7.96
N ASP A 218 14.13 6.41 7.24
CA ASP A 218 13.33 6.51 6.03
C ASP A 218 12.39 5.30 5.89
N ILE A 219 11.42 5.38 4.98
CA ILE A 219 10.52 4.27 4.63
C ILE A 219 11.34 3.04 4.21
N PRO A 220 11.11 1.86 4.80
CA PRO A 220 11.89 0.67 4.48
C PRO A 220 11.66 0.22 3.04
N SER A 221 12.73 -0.21 2.38
CA SER A 221 12.68 -0.82 1.04
C SER A 221 11.94 -2.16 1.06
N VAL A 222 11.56 -2.65 -0.12
CA VAL A 222 10.95 -3.99 -0.27
C VAL A 222 11.81 -5.09 0.34
N PHE A 223 13.14 -5.03 0.17
CA PHE A 223 14.05 -6.03 0.75
C PHE A 223 14.06 -5.98 2.27
N GLN A 224 14.12 -4.78 2.85
CA GLN A 224 14.04 -4.60 4.30
C GLN A 224 12.70 -5.09 4.86
N ILE A 225 11.59 -4.83 4.15
CA ILE A 225 10.27 -5.33 4.54
C ILE A 225 10.24 -6.86 4.52
N GLN A 226 10.79 -7.51 3.48
CA GLN A 226 10.92 -8.97 3.42
C GLN A 226 11.74 -9.51 4.60
N ASP A 227 12.87 -8.88 4.90
CA ASP A 227 13.72 -9.25 6.02
C ASP A 227 13.01 -9.12 7.37
N LEU A 228 12.28 -8.04 7.58
CA LEU A 228 11.54 -7.76 8.80
C LEU A 228 10.36 -8.71 8.99
N ILE A 229 9.62 -9.04 7.93
CA ILE A 229 8.55 -10.04 7.99
C ILE A 229 9.11 -11.42 8.33
N GLU A 230 10.18 -11.85 7.66
CA GLU A 230 10.79 -13.15 7.96
C GLU A 230 11.38 -13.22 9.36
N THR A 231 11.97 -12.12 9.84
CA THR A 231 12.44 -12.00 11.24
C THR A 231 11.27 -12.04 12.23
N ALA A 232 10.12 -11.45 11.88
CA ALA A 232 8.90 -11.52 12.70
C ALA A 232 8.39 -12.96 12.82
N TRP A 233 8.40 -13.72 11.73
CA TRP A 233 8.08 -15.14 11.74
C TRP A 233 9.00 -15.95 12.67
N ASP A 234 10.32 -15.69 12.59
CA ASP A 234 11.32 -16.36 13.44
C ASP A 234 11.13 -16.01 14.93
N ARG A 235 10.47 -14.88 15.24
CA ARG A 235 10.09 -14.45 16.60
C ARG A 235 8.69 -14.94 17.04
N GLY A 236 7.99 -15.71 16.21
CA GLY A 236 6.69 -16.29 16.54
C GLY A 236 5.46 -15.49 16.06
N PHE A 237 5.63 -14.32 15.44
CA PHE A 237 4.51 -13.54 14.89
C PHE A 237 4.07 -14.13 13.57
N ASN A 238 2.84 -14.64 13.46
CA ASN A 238 2.32 -15.30 12.24
C ASN A 238 3.32 -16.30 11.61
N ALA A 239 4.04 -17.05 12.46
CA ALA A 239 5.19 -17.89 12.06
C ALA A 239 4.87 -18.93 10.98
N ARG A 240 3.60 -19.32 10.85
CA ARG A 240 3.11 -20.22 9.80
C ARG A 240 3.38 -19.69 8.39
N GLY A 241 3.46 -18.36 8.21
CA GLY A 241 3.79 -17.71 6.95
C GLY A 241 5.12 -18.19 6.35
N ARG A 242 6.11 -18.55 7.17
CA ARG A 242 7.39 -19.10 6.67
C ARG A 242 7.18 -20.42 5.93
N ALA A 243 6.42 -21.34 6.50
CA ALA A 243 6.14 -22.65 5.90
C ALA A 243 5.17 -22.51 4.70
N GLU A 244 4.15 -21.68 4.84
CA GLU A 244 3.13 -21.43 3.82
C GLU A 244 3.70 -20.81 2.54
N THR A 245 4.66 -19.88 2.67
CA THR A 245 5.28 -19.20 1.53
C THR A 245 6.52 -19.93 1.00
N GLY A 246 7.19 -20.70 1.87
CA GLY A 246 8.55 -21.18 1.63
C GLY A 246 9.60 -20.08 1.67
N GLY A 247 9.31 -18.96 2.36
CA GLY A 247 10.15 -17.75 2.38
C GLY A 247 9.77 -16.76 1.27
N ILE A 248 9.94 -15.47 1.57
CA ILE A 248 9.61 -14.35 0.67
C ILE A 248 10.83 -13.51 0.30
N LYS A 249 11.94 -13.59 1.07
CA LYS A 249 13.18 -12.85 0.79
C LYS A 249 13.67 -13.09 -0.63
N GLY A 250 13.98 -12.00 -1.32
CA GLY A 250 14.52 -12.06 -2.68
C GLY A 250 13.51 -12.53 -3.72
N THR A 251 12.23 -12.68 -3.38
CA THR A 251 11.20 -13.20 -4.30
C THR A 251 10.13 -12.16 -4.60
N ARG A 252 9.30 -12.44 -5.61
CA ARG A 252 8.15 -11.60 -6.00
C ARG A 252 6.81 -12.15 -5.50
N LYS A 253 6.82 -12.98 -4.45
CA LYS A 253 5.59 -13.53 -3.89
C LYS A 253 4.71 -12.41 -3.35
N TYR A 254 3.40 -12.53 -3.59
CA TYR A 254 2.42 -11.68 -2.90
C TYR A 254 2.52 -11.91 -1.40
N ILE A 255 2.19 -10.84 -0.68
CA ILE A 255 1.97 -10.84 0.76
C ILE A 255 0.58 -10.30 1.03
N GLY A 256 -0.01 -10.70 2.15
CA GLY A 256 -1.33 -10.29 2.57
C GLY A 256 -1.34 -9.67 3.96
N THR A 257 -2.54 -9.64 4.53
CA THR A 257 -2.80 -9.16 5.89
C THR A 257 -1.94 -9.85 6.95
N PRO A 258 -1.71 -11.19 6.90
CA PRO A 258 -0.87 -11.86 7.90
C PRO A 258 0.58 -11.36 7.91
N GLU A 259 1.18 -11.11 6.75
CA GLU A 259 2.53 -10.55 6.66
C GLU A 259 2.60 -9.10 7.14
N ALA A 260 1.64 -8.27 6.74
CA ALA A 260 1.56 -6.89 7.19
C ALA A 260 1.37 -6.82 8.72
N GLN A 261 0.52 -7.67 9.29
CA GLN A 261 0.34 -7.76 10.73
C GLN A 261 1.62 -8.24 11.44
N ALA A 262 2.30 -9.26 10.91
CA ALA A 262 3.56 -9.74 11.46
C ALA A 262 4.61 -8.63 11.52
N PHE A 263 4.72 -7.87 10.43
CA PHE A 263 5.60 -6.71 10.32
C PHE A 263 5.32 -5.69 11.43
N PHE A 264 4.10 -5.14 11.51
CA PHE A 264 3.77 -4.09 12.48
C PHE A 264 3.78 -4.59 13.93
N ALA A 265 3.19 -5.76 14.21
CA ALA A 265 3.11 -6.31 15.55
C ALA A 265 4.49 -6.65 16.13
N SER A 266 5.42 -7.16 15.31
CA SER A 266 6.78 -7.49 15.77
C SER A 266 7.61 -6.27 16.20
N MET A 267 7.23 -5.07 15.75
CA MET A 267 7.82 -3.80 16.17
C MET A 267 7.03 -3.10 17.29
N GLY A 268 5.97 -3.75 17.80
CA GLY A 268 5.15 -3.22 18.89
C GLY A 268 4.14 -2.16 18.47
N PHE A 269 3.86 -1.99 17.17
CA PHE A 269 2.76 -1.13 16.74
C PHE A 269 1.42 -1.83 16.95
N PRO A 270 0.44 -1.20 17.64
CA PRO A 270 -0.89 -1.77 17.77
C PRO A 270 -1.56 -1.89 16.41
N CYS A 271 -2.02 -3.08 16.07
CA CYS A 271 -2.75 -3.33 14.83
C CYS A 271 -3.82 -4.40 15.05
N SER A 272 -4.98 -4.25 14.40
CA SER A 272 -6.12 -5.15 14.55
C SER A 272 -6.66 -5.54 13.19
N VAL A 273 -6.83 -6.84 12.95
CA VAL A 273 -7.38 -7.35 11.69
C VAL A 273 -8.90 -7.46 11.79
N GLN A 274 -9.60 -6.97 10.76
CA GLN A 274 -11.03 -7.24 10.57
C GLN A 274 -11.25 -7.85 9.19
N ALA A 275 -11.95 -8.99 9.15
CA ALA A 275 -12.30 -9.67 7.91
C ALA A 275 -13.79 -9.45 7.59
N PHE A 276 -14.08 -9.15 6.32
CA PHE A 276 -15.42 -8.98 5.78
C PHE A 276 -15.59 -9.97 4.64
N LYS A 277 -16.32 -11.06 4.88
CA LYS A 277 -16.61 -12.09 3.88
C LYS A 277 -18.11 -12.18 3.67
N ALA A 278 -18.54 -12.23 2.40
CA ALA A 278 -19.91 -12.51 2.05
C ALA A 278 -20.19 -14.00 2.27
N SER A 279 -21.16 -14.30 3.13
CA SER A 279 -21.59 -15.66 3.50
C SER A 279 -22.69 -16.20 2.58
N SER A 280 -23.36 -15.31 1.85
CA SER A 280 -24.37 -15.58 0.82
C SER A 280 -24.39 -14.43 -0.19
N ASP A 281 -25.19 -14.53 -1.25
CA ASP A 281 -25.34 -13.44 -2.23
C ASP A 281 -26.08 -12.21 -1.67
N ASP A 282 -26.91 -12.39 -0.64
CA ASP A 282 -27.60 -11.31 0.07
C ASP A 282 -26.75 -10.67 1.19
N ASP A 283 -25.55 -11.21 1.44
CA ASP A 283 -24.69 -10.74 2.52
C ASP A 283 -23.88 -9.49 2.11
N ASP A 284 -24.24 -8.34 2.67
CA ASP A 284 -23.64 -7.03 2.37
C ASP A 284 -22.26 -6.83 3.06
N ALA A 285 -21.27 -7.60 2.63
CA ALA A 285 -19.89 -7.48 3.10
C ALA A 285 -19.30 -6.10 2.77
N VAL A 286 -19.69 -5.51 1.64
CA VAL A 286 -19.23 -4.17 1.22
C VAL A 286 -19.78 -3.09 2.15
N GLY A 287 -21.07 -3.11 2.47
CA GLY A 287 -21.68 -2.17 3.42
C GLY A 287 -21.08 -2.27 4.82
N ARG A 288 -20.78 -3.49 5.30
CA ARG A 288 -20.05 -3.66 6.57
C ARG A 288 -18.65 -3.07 6.53
N LEU A 289 -17.89 -3.29 5.45
CA LEU A 289 -16.58 -2.68 5.25
C LEU A 289 -16.67 -1.15 5.25
N LEU A 290 -17.59 -0.58 4.46
CA LEU A 290 -17.78 0.87 4.35
C LEU A 290 -18.18 1.47 5.70
N CYS A 291 -19.08 0.82 6.44
CA CYS A 291 -19.50 1.25 7.76
C CYS A 291 -18.35 1.18 8.79
N ALA A 292 -17.52 0.13 8.75
CA ALA A 292 -16.36 0.01 9.62
C ALA A 292 -15.31 1.10 9.33
N VAL A 293 -15.03 1.38 8.05
CA VAL A 293 -14.09 2.43 7.63
C VAL A 293 -14.60 3.83 8.02
N GLU A 294 -15.90 4.09 7.82
CA GLU A 294 -16.50 5.36 8.24
C GLU A 294 -16.38 5.56 9.76
N ARG A 295 -16.75 4.54 10.55
CA ARG A 295 -16.62 4.57 12.02
C ARG A 295 -15.18 4.78 12.47
N TYR A 296 -14.21 4.16 11.79
CA TYR A 296 -12.80 4.35 12.11
C TYR A 296 -12.39 5.82 11.96
N PHE A 297 -12.66 6.44 10.80
CA PHE A 297 -12.25 7.83 10.60
C PHE A 297 -13.08 8.83 11.41
N GLN A 298 -14.35 8.52 11.68
CA GLN A 298 -15.20 9.37 12.51
C GLN A 298 -14.63 9.58 13.92
N GLN A 299 -13.99 8.55 14.51
CA GLN A 299 -13.34 8.65 15.82
C GLN A 299 -12.23 9.70 15.88
N GLY A 300 -11.54 9.94 14.77
CA GLY A 300 -10.46 10.92 14.68
C GLY A 300 -10.88 12.31 14.22
N ALA A 301 -12.19 12.52 14.01
CA ALA A 301 -12.74 13.74 13.41
C ALA A 301 -13.66 14.52 14.38
N VAL A 302 -13.73 14.15 15.66
CA VAL A 302 -14.69 14.68 16.65
C VAL A 302 -14.76 16.21 16.64
N ASP A 303 -13.62 16.89 16.55
CA ASP A 303 -13.52 18.36 16.59
C ASP A 303 -13.82 19.07 15.25
N CYS A 304 -14.20 18.32 14.21
CA CYS A 304 -14.46 18.86 12.87
C CYS A 304 -15.70 18.27 12.19
N MET A 305 -16.68 17.80 12.98
CA MET A 305 -17.92 17.20 12.47
C MET A 305 -18.76 18.16 11.60
N ASP A 306 -18.68 19.45 11.84
CA ASP A 306 -19.34 20.53 11.08
C ASP A 306 -18.70 20.77 9.70
N ARG A 307 -17.46 20.35 9.49
CA ARG A 307 -16.72 20.57 8.24
C ARG A 307 -17.15 19.56 7.17
N LYS A 308 -17.22 20.03 5.93
CA LYS A 308 -17.46 19.18 4.75
C LYS A 308 -16.38 18.11 4.60
N VAL A 309 -15.11 18.50 4.65
CA VAL A 309 -13.97 17.56 4.63
C VAL A 309 -13.30 17.54 5.99
N ARG A 310 -13.28 16.34 6.60
CA ARG A 310 -12.86 16.08 7.98
C ARG A 310 -11.52 15.38 7.99
N CYS A 311 -10.46 16.15 8.20
CA CYS A 311 -9.10 15.63 8.27
C CYS A 311 -8.80 15.16 9.69
N THR A 312 -8.36 13.91 9.82
CA THR A 312 -8.03 13.27 11.10
C THR A 312 -6.52 13.22 11.29
N SER A 313 -6.08 12.83 12.49
CA SER A 313 -4.69 12.42 12.74
C SER A 313 -4.48 10.90 12.64
N LEU A 314 -5.50 10.15 12.20
CA LEU A 314 -5.47 8.69 12.19
C LEU A 314 -4.56 8.14 11.08
N PRO A 315 -3.98 6.94 11.29
CA PRO A 315 -3.28 6.23 10.23
C PRO A 315 -4.21 5.85 9.07
N PRO A 316 -3.67 5.68 7.85
CA PRO A 316 -4.41 5.06 6.77
C PRO A 316 -4.59 3.55 7.06
N ILE A 317 -5.55 2.91 6.40
CA ILE A 317 -5.91 1.50 6.64
C ILE A 317 -5.37 0.63 5.49
N TYR A 318 -4.69 -0.47 5.80
CA TYR A 318 -4.32 -1.45 4.77
C TYR A 318 -5.57 -2.24 4.37
N LEU A 319 -5.84 -2.40 3.07
CA LEU A 319 -6.97 -3.15 2.54
C LEU A 319 -6.49 -4.29 1.66
N GLN A 320 -6.72 -5.53 2.09
CA GLN A 320 -6.58 -6.72 1.27
C GLN A 320 -7.89 -7.03 0.55
N ARG A 321 -7.78 -7.38 -0.73
CA ARG A 321 -8.83 -8.06 -1.50
C ARG A 321 -8.21 -9.18 -2.34
N PRO A 322 -8.99 -10.03 -3.03
CA PRO A 322 -8.44 -11.02 -3.95
C PRO A 322 -7.50 -10.37 -4.99
N ASN A 323 -6.31 -10.95 -5.15
CA ASN A 323 -5.28 -10.60 -6.15
C ASN A 323 -4.69 -9.18 -6.06
N HIS A 324 -5.06 -8.34 -5.10
CA HIS A 324 -4.51 -6.99 -4.96
C HIS A 324 -4.72 -6.43 -3.55
N SER A 325 -3.88 -5.49 -3.15
CA SER A 325 -4.09 -4.70 -1.94
C SER A 325 -3.98 -3.21 -2.22
N LEU A 326 -4.68 -2.42 -1.41
CA LEU A 326 -4.77 -0.98 -1.49
C LEU A 326 -4.53 -0.38 -0.10
N THR A 327 -4.35 0.93 -0.04
CA THR A 327 -4.37 1.66 1.23
C THR A 327 -5.55 2.63 1.24
N ILE A 328 -6.47 2.50 2.19
CA ILE A 328 -7.58 3.44 2.37
C ILE A 328 -7.07 4.67 3.11
N VAL A 329 -7.18 5.82 2.46
CA VAL A 329 -6.76 7.12 3.00
C VAL A 329 -7.94 7.99 3.42
N GLY A 330 -9.17 7.51 3.22
CA GLY A 330 -10.38 8.21 3.61
C GLY A 330 -11.66 7.58 3.06
N LEU A 331 -12.78 8.27 3.27
CA LEU A 331 -14.09 7.89 2.77
C LEU A 331 -14.85 9.14 2.34
N GLU A 332 -15.59 9.06 1.25
CA GLU A 332 -16.39 10.14 0.71
C GLU A 332 -17.86 9.71 0.61
N LYS A 333 -18.76 10.51 1.15
CA LYS A 333 -20.21 10.41 0.94
C LYS A 333 -20.64 11.44 -0.10
N HIS A 334 -21.36 11.00 -1.13
CA HIS A 334 -22.00 11.89 -2.09
C HIS A 334 -23.41 12.25 -1.63
N LYS A 335 -23.91 13.42 -2.05
CA LYS A 335 -25.27 13.92 -1.73
C LYS A 335 -26.40 12.98 -2.17
N GLY A 336 -26.13 12.07 -3.11
CA GLY A 336 -27.06 11.03 -3.55
C GLY A 336 -26.98 9.73 -2.73
N GLY A 337 -26.32 9.73 -1.58
CA GLY A 337 -26.16 8.55 -0.73
C GLY A 337 -25.02 7.61 -1.12
N HIS A 338 -24.47 7.72 -2.34
CA HIS A 338 -23.35 6.89 -2.77
C HIS A 338 -22.09 7.11 -1.92
N VAL A 339 -21.43 6.01 -1.57
CA VAL A 339 -20.20 6.02 -0.75
C VAL A 339 -19.04 5.54 -1.60
N HIS A 340 -17.92 6.26 -1.51
CA HIS A 340 -16.65 5.89 -2.11
C HIS A 340 -15.58 5.74 -1.04
N LEU A 341 -14.79 4.67 -1.10
CA LEU A 341 -13.49 4.67 -0.46
C LEU A 341 -12.54 5.60 -1.22
N LEU A 342 -11.73 6.34 -0.48
CA LEU A 342 -10.59 7.07 -1.02
C LEU A 342 -9.35 6.23 -0.77
N VAL A 343 -8.65 5.84 -1.83
CA VAL A 343 -7.55 4.87 -1.76
C VAL A 343 -6.30 5.37 -2.45
N PHE A 344 -5.16 4.98 -1.91
CA PHE A 344 -3.89 4.88 -2.62
C PHE A 344 -3.78 3.48 -3.22
N ASP A 345 -3.61 3.45 -4.54
CA ASP A 345 -3.44 2.23 -5.32
C ASP A 345 -1.99 2.16 -5.78
N PRO A 346 -1.20 1.15 -5.34
CA PRO A 346 0.19 1.00 -5.75
C PRO A 346 0.40 0.93 -7.27
N GLU A 347 -0.64 0.69 -8.07
CA GLU A 347 -0.54 0.72 -9.54
C GLU A 347 -0.61 2.14 -10.13
N PHE A 348 -1.10 3.12 -9.37
CA PHE A 348 -1.29 4.48 -9.86
C PHE A 348 -0.03 5.34 -9.68
N GLN A 349 0.73 5.48 -10.77
CA GLN A 349 2.00 6.25 -10.80
C GLN A 349 1.78 7.77 -10.97
N GLY A 350 0.54 8.23 -11.08
CA GLY A 350 0.19 9.59 -11.49
C GLY A 350 0.10 10.63 -10.37
N SER A 351 0.34 10.27 -9.11
CA SER A 351 0.03 11.16 -7.98
C SER A 351 0.81 12.48 -7.96
N ASN A 352 2.10 12.48 -8.32
CA ASN A 352 2.87 13.73 -8.46
C ASN A 352 2.28 14.67 -9.53
N THR A 353 1.70 14.10 -10.60
CA THR A 353 0.99 14.89 -11.61
C THR A 353 -0.31 15.46 -11.06
N VAL A 354 -1.07 14.68 -10.29
CA VAL A 354 -2.29 15.17 -9.62
C VAL A 354 -1.97 16.33 -8.69
N VAL A 355 -0.95 16.19 -7.83
CA VAL A 355 -0.52 17.23 -6.89
C VAL A 355 -0.20 18.53 -7.63
N ARG A 356 0.61 18.45 -8.69
CA ARG A 356 0.95 19.61 -9.53
C ARG A 356 -0.26 20.24 -10.22
N LEU A 357 -1.21 19.43 -10.68
CA LEU A 357 -2.39 19.91 -11.40
C LEU A 357 -3.44 20.53 -10.48
N ALA A 358 -3.56 20.06 -9.24
CA ALA A 358 -4.53 20.54 -8.26
C ALA A 358 -4.35 22.02 -7.91
N GLY A 359 -3.10 22.50 -7.83
CA GLY A 359 -2.81 23.93 -7.65
C GLY A 359 -3.32 24.82 -8.79
N LYS A 360 -3.70 24.24 -9.94
CA LYS A 360 -4.26 24.94 -11.11
C LYS A 360 -5.75 24.66 -11.32
N VAL A 361 -6.45 24.14 -10.32
CA VAL A 361 -7.89 23.82 -10.41
C VAL A 361 -8.69 24.94 -9.79
N THR A 362 -9.82 25.29 -10.42
CA THR A 362 -10.79 26.22 -9.89
C THR A 362 -12.14 25.52 -9.68
N PRO A 363 -12.97 25.97 -8.71
CA PRO A 363 -14.27 25.34 -8.43
C PRO A 363 -15.23 25.33 -9.62
N ARG A 364 -15.10 26.27 -10.57
CA ARG A 364 -15.94 26.31 -11.78
C ARG A 364 -15.71 25.12 -12.73
N ARG A 365 -14.56 24.42 -12.62
CA ARG A 365 -14.19 23.31 -13.51
C ARG A 365 -14.45 21.94 -12.86
N GLN A 366 -15.71 21.62 -12.57
CA GLN A 366 -16.10 20.38 -11.89
C GLN A 366 -15.66 19.09 -12.60
N SER A 367 -15.61 19.09 -13.94
CA SER A 367 -15.09 17.96 -14.71
C SER A 367 -13.61 17.68 -14.41
N LYS A 368 -12.80 18.73 -14.25
CA LYS A 368 -11.39 18.63 -13.88
C LYS A 368 -11.22 18.14 -12.43
N VAL A 369 -12.03 18.65 -11.51
CA VAL A 369 -12.06 18.17 -10.10
C VAL A 369 -12.36 16.68 -10.07
N THR A 370 -13.43 16.25 -10.75
CA THR A 370 -13.84 14.85 -10.82
C THR A 370 -12.74 13.96 -11.40
N ARG A 371 -12.14 14.36 -12.53
CA ARG A 371 -11.06 13.61 -13.18
C ARG A 371 -9.82 13.44 -12.28
N LEU A 372 -9.51 14.42 -11.42
CA LEU A 372 -8.37 14.34 -10.50
C LEU A 372 -8.66 13.47 -9.27
N LEU A 373 -9.92 13.39 -8.83
CA LEU A 373 -10.35 12.52 -7.74
C LEU A 373 -10.52 11.05 -8.18
N GLU A 374 -10.88 10.83 -9.44
CA GLU A 374 -11.25 9.50 -9.97
C GLU A 374 -10.22 8.39 -9.69
N PRO A 375 -8.90 8.59 -9.87
CA PRO A 375 -7.93 7.52 -9.61
C PRO A 375 -7.95 7.01 -8.17
N TYR A 376 -8.39 7.84 -7.23
CA TYR A 376 -8.43 7.55 -5.80
C TYR A 376 -9.79 7.04 -5.32
N ARG A 377 -10.85 7.09 -6.13
CA ARG A 377 -12.18 6.65 -5.73
C ARG A 377 -12.38 5.17 -6.02
N ARG A 378 -12.97 4.45 -5.07
CA ARG A 378 -13.49 3.08 -5.26
C ARG A 378 -14.93 3.08 -4.76
N SER A 379 -15.88 2.95 -5.69
CA SER A 379 -17.31 2.95 -5.35
C SER A 379 -17.75 1.65 -4.72
N ALA A 380 -18.85 1.68 -3.95
CA ALA A 380 -19.51 0.48 -3.44
C ALA A 380 -19.73 -0.57 -4.55
N THR A 381 -20.28 -0.15 -5.70
CA THR A 381 -20.48 -1.02 -6.88
C THR A 381 -19.19 -1.60 -7.44
N HIS A 382 -18.08 -0.88 -7.38
CA HIS A 382 -16.78 -1.44 -7.77
C HIS A 382 -16.30 -2.49 -6.76
N LEU A 383 -16.57 -2.29 -5.47
CA LEU A 383 -16.19 -3.21 -4.39
C LEU A 383 -17.04 -4.48 -4.40
N GLU A 384 -18.32 -4.43 -4.79
CA GLU A 384 -19.22 -5.60 -4.88
C GLU A 384 -18.70 -6.74 -5.78
N ARG A 385 -17.72 -6.46 -6.64
CA ARG A 385 -17.02 -7.47 -7.46
C ARG A 385 -16.17 -8.44 -6.64
N PHE A 386 -15.92 -8.14 -5.37
CA PHE A 386 -15.11 -8.95 -4.47
C PHE A 386 -15.97 -9.46 -3.32
N LYS A 387 -15.84 -10.77 -3.03
CA LYS A 387 -16.61 -11.44 -1.98
C LYS A 387 -15.93 -11.42 -0.60
N GLN A 388 -14.69 -10.96 -0.53
CA GLN A 388 -13.92 -10.93 0.71
C GLN A 388 -12.96 -9.76 0.77
N PHE A 389 -12.80 -9.21 1.97
CA PHE A 389 -11.87 -8.15 2.31
C PHE A 389 -11.26 -8.42 3.67
N GLU A 390 -10.05 -7.95 3.86
CA GLU A 390 -9.46 -7.82 5.18
C GLU A 390 -8.86 -6.43 5.31
N VAL A 391 -8.99 -5.85 6.49
CA VAL A 391 -8.34 -4.57 6.82
C VAL A 391 -7.46 -4.74 8.05
N LEU A 392 -6.37 -3.98 8.09
CA LEU A 392 -5.42 -3.92 9.19
C LEU A 392 -5.24 -2.47 9.68
#